data_AF-A0A914DHY8-F1
#
_entry.id   AF-A0A914DHY8-F1
#
_cell.length_a   1.000
_cell.length_b   1.000
_cell.length_c   1.000
_cell.angle_alpha   90.00
_cell.angle_beta   90.00
_cell.angle_gamma   90.00
#
_symmetry.space_group_name_H-M   'P 1'
#
loop_
_entity.id
_entity.type
_entity.pdbx_description
1 polymer ?
#
loop_
_entity_poly.entity_id
_entity_poly.type
_entity_poly.pdbx_seq_one_letter_code
_entity_poly.pdbx_strand_id
1 'polypeptide(L)'
;MFEVFSFGQVPYTDLGPKDLVEYLKAGNGLSCPQTATEEIYGIMLNCWKVDREERPNCETLANVFYEILEKATKSYGYVEGSIDVLGR
;
A
#
# COMPACT_ATOMS: atom_id res chain seq x y z
N MET A 1 0.56 4.90 -2.06
CA MET A 1 1.49 3.78 -1.76
C MET A 1 2.47 3.54 -2.89
N PHE A 2 2.02 3.35 -4.13
CA PHE A 2 2.91 3.25 -5.30
C PHE A 2 4.01 4.32 -5.30
N GLU A 3 3.64 5.60 -5.22
CA GLU A 3 4.60 6.72 -5.22
C GLU A 3 5.66 6.65 -4.11
N VAL A 4 5.33 6.07 -2.94
CA VAL A 4 6.29 5.92 -1.85
C VAL A 4 7.35 4.87 -2.20
N PHE A 5 6.92 3.71 -2.70
CA PHE A 5 7.81 2.59 -3.04
C PHE A 5 8.44 2.71 -4.43
N SER A 6 7.97 3.63 -5.26
CA SER A 6 8.61 3.98 -6.53
C SER A 6 9.55 5.19 -6.40
N PHE A 7 9.77 5.70 -5.19
CA PHE A 7 10.56 6.92 -4.92
C PHE A 7 10.06 8.16 -5.68
N GLY A 8 8.74 8.33 -5.72
CA GLY A 8 8.08 9.50 -6.30
C GLY A 8 7.86 9.42 -7.81
N GLN A 9 7.95 8.24 -8.42
CA GLN A 9 7.53 8.10 -9.82
C GLN A 9 6.06 8.44 -9.98
N VAL A 10 5.75 9.19 -11.03
CA VAL A 10 4.39 9.53 -11.40
C VAL A 10 3.69 8.26 -11.92
N PRO A 11 2.49 7.93 -11.43
CA PRO A 11 1.75 6.78 -11.91
C PRO A 11 1.19 7.03 -13.33
N TYR A 12 1.14 5.98 -14.15
CA TYR A 12 0.52 5.99 -15.48
C TYR A 12 1.05 7.08 -16.44
N THR A 13 2.36 7.37 -16.41
CA THR A 13 2.99 8.42 -17.25
C THR A 13 2.75 8.25 -18.75
N ASP A 14 2.54 7.01 -19.18
CA ASP A 14 2.42 6.66 -20.60
C ASP A 14 0.96 6.73 -21.10
N LEU A 15 0.00 7.01 -20.21
CA LEU A 15 -1.42 7.04 -20.54
C LEU A 15 -2.00 8.45 -20.45
N GLY A 16 -2.71 8.85 -21.52
CA GLY A 16 -3.54 10.05 -21.48
C GLY A 16 -4.75 9.86 -20.56
N PRO A 17 -5.37 10.95 -20.06
CA PRO A 17 -6.50 10.86 -19.12
C PRO A 17 -7.70 10.04 -19.63
N LYS A 18 -7.97 10.05 -20.94
CA LYS A 18 -9.07 9.28 -21.55
C LYS A 18 -8.77 7.79 -21.57
N ASP A 19 -7.55 7.42 -21.94
CA ASP A 19 -7.12 6.02 -22.05
C ASP A 19 -6.95 5.38 -20.68
N LEU A 20 -6.55 6.18 -19.66
CA LEU A 20 -6.43 5.74 -18.29
C LEU A 20 -7.74 5.17 -17.73
N VAL A 21 -8.87 5.81 -18.00
CA VAL A 21 -10.18 5.35 -17.50
C VAL A 21 -10.51 3.96 -18.05
N GLU A 22 -10.32 3.76 -19.35
CA GLU A 22 -10.62 2.48 -20.00
C GLU A 22 -9.60 1.40 -19.59
N TYR A 23 -8.32 1.76 -19.44
CA TYR A 23 -7.27 0.87 -18.92
C TYR A 23 -7.62 0.31 -17.54
N LEU A 24 -8.07 1.16 -16.62
CA LEU A 24 -8.47 0.77 -15.26
C LEU A 24 -9.75 -0.07 -15.24
N LYS A 25 -10.75 0.27 -16.08
CA LYS A 25 -11.99 -0.51 -16.20
C LYS A 25 -11.75 -1.93 -16.72
N ALA A 26 -10.74 -2.12 -17.57
CA ALA A 26 -10.31 -3.43 -18.03
C ALA A 26 -9.60 -4.27 -16.94
N GLY A 27 -9.47 -3.75 -15.72
CA GLY A 27 -8.85 -4.43 -14.59
C GLY A 27 -7.33 -4.33 -14.57
N ASN A 28 -6.74 -3.51 -15.43
CA ASN A 28 -5.30 -3.26 -15.39
C ASN A 28 -4.95 -2.27 -14.28
N GLY A 29 -3.71 -2.34 -13.81
CA GLY A 29 -3.18 -1.47 -12.77
C GLY A 29 -1.69 -1.19 -12.96
N LEU A 30 -1.09 -0.54 -11.97
CA LEU A 30 0.36 -0.37 -11.91
C LEU A 30 1.02 -1.69 -11.53
N SER A 31 2.16 -1.99 -12.15
CA SER A 31 3.01 -3.10 -11.72
C SER A 31 3.61 -2.85 -10.34
N CYS A 32 4.04 -3.92 -9.66
CA CYS A 32 4.77 -3.83 -8.39
C CYS A 32 6.01 -2.93 -8.53
N PRO A 33 6.17 -1.87 -7.72
CA PRO A 33 7.41 -1.10 -7.65
C PRO A 33 8.59 -1.97 -7.21
N GLN A 34 9.79 -1.71 -7.74
CA GLN A 34 10.97 -2.54 -7.46
C GLN A 34 11.36 -2.66 -5.98
N THR A 35 10.98 -1.68 -5.15
CA THR A 35 11.30 -1.70 -3.70
C THR A 35 10.14 -2.11 -2.81
N ALA A 36 8.97 -2.37 -3.39
CA ALA A 36 7.85 -2.92 -2.64
C ALA A 36 8.06 -4.42 -2.44
N THR A 37 7.76 -4.91 -1.24
CA THR A 37 7.63 -6.35 -0.99
C THR A 37 6.30 -6.86 -1.59
N GLU A 38 6.19 -8.17 -1.78
CA GLU A 38 4.93 -8.79 -2.23
C GLU A 38 3.77 -8.49 -1.26
N GLU A 39 4.02 -8.46 0.05
CA GLU A 39 3.01 -8.11 1.07
C GLU A 39 2.48 -6.68 0.87
N ILE A 40 3.39 -5.72 0.67
CA ILE A 40 3.04 -4.32 0.40
C ILE A 40 2.25 -4.19 -0.92
N TYR A 41 2.69 -4.88 -1.98
CA TYR A 41 1.97 -4.84 -3.24
C TYR A 41 0.59 -5.51 -3.16
N GLY A 42 0.45 -6.58 -2.37
CA GLY A 42 -0.84 -7.18 -2.06
C GLY A 42 -1.81 -6.18 -1.41
N ILE A 43 -1.32 -5.34 -0.49
CA ILE A 43 -2.13 -4.26 0.09
C ILE A 43 -2.52 -3.23 -0.99
N MET A 44 -1.60 -2.85 -1.89
CA MET A 44 -1.95 -1.97 -3.02
C MET A 44 -3.08 -2.55 -3.87
N LEU A 45 -3.00 -3.84 -4.23
CA LEU A 45 -4.02 -4.53 -5.02
C LEU A 45 -5.38 -4.57 -4.31
N ASN A 46 -5.40 -4.78 -2.99
CA ASN A 46 -6.64 -4.73 -2.21
C ASN A 46 -7.25 -3.32 -2.19
N CYS A 47 -6.42 -2.28 -2.08
CA CYS A 47 -6.87 -0.89 -2.20
C CYS A 47 -7.40 -0.54 -3.60
N TRP A 48 -6.95 -1.25 -4.64
CA TRP A 48 -7.30 -1.00 -6.04
C TRP A 48 -8.39 -1.93 -6.59
N LYS A 49 -9.09 -2.66 -5.71
CA LYS A 49 -10.26 -3.46 -6.11
C LYS A 49 -11.29 -2.60 -6.84
N VAL A 50 -11.87 -3.16 -7.91
CA VAL A 50 -12.88 -2.46 -8.72
C VAL A 50 -14.11 -2.17 -7.86
N ASP A 51 -14.60 -3.19 -7.15
CA ASP A 51 -15.66 -3.01 -6.15
C ASP A 51 -15.14 -2.20 -4.97
N ARG A 52 -15.90 -1.17 -4.59
CA ARG A 52 -15.59 -0.30 -3.47
C ARG A 52 -15.71 -1.03 -2.14
N GLU A 53 -16.70 -1.92 -2.01
CA GLU A 53 -17.00 -2.60 -0.75
C GLU A 53 -15.97 -3.69 -0.42
N GLU A 54 -15.21 -4.15 -1.43
CA GLU A 54 -14.07 -5.06 -1.25
C GLU A 54 -12.79 -4.33 -0.79
N ARG A 55 -12.76 -2.99 -0.80
CA ARG A 55 -11.57 -2.23 -0.43
C ARG A 55 -11.46 -2.16 1.09
N PRO A 56 -10.24 -2.35 1.66
CA PRO A 56 -10.04 -2.18 3.09
C PRO A 56 -10.26 -0.72 3.48
N ASN A 57 -10.86 -0.51 4.65
CA ASN A 57 -10.98 0.82 5.23
C ASN A 57 -9.65 1.26 5.86
N CYS A 58 -9.55 2.54 6.26
CA CYS A 58 -8.32 3.10 6.81
C CYS A 58 -7.89 2.45 8.13
N GLU A 59 -8.83 2.00 8.97
CA GLU A 59 -8.54 1.31 10.24
C GLU A 59 -7.92 -0.07 9.97
N THR A 60 -8.49 -0.85 9.05
CA THR A 60 -7.93 -2.12 8.60
C THR A 60 -6.51 -1.92 8.05
N LEU A 61 -6.30 -0.90 7.22
CA LEU A 61 -4.98 -0.58 6.67
C LEU A 61 -3.97 -0.21 7.76
N ALA A 62 -4.36 0.62 8.73
CA ALA A 62 -3.50 1.01 9.84
C ALA A 62 -3.04 -0.20 10.67
N ASN A 63 -3.95 -1.13 10.98
CA ASN A 63 -3.64 -2.36 11.71
C ASN A 63 -2.65 -3.23 10.93
N VAL A 64 -2.88 -3.42 9.61
CA VAL A 64 -1.96 -4.19 8.76
C VAL A 64 -0.56 -3.55 8.72
N PHE A 65 -0.46 -2.22 8.57
CA PHE A 65 0.85 -1.57 8.60
C PHE A 65 1.52 -1.67 9.97
N TYR A 66 0.76 -1.59 11.06
CA TYR A 66 1.28 -1.77 12.41
C TYR A 66 1.91 -3.16 12.58
N GLU A 67 1.23 -4.21 12.15
CA GLU A 67 1.75 -5.58 12.20
C GLU A 67 3.03 -5.75 11.37
N ILE A 68 3.08 -5.15 10.17
CA ILE A 68 4.28 -5.15 9.31
C ILE A 68 5.45 -4.45 10.02
N LEU A 69 5.17 -3.28 10.60
CA LEU A 69 6.17 -2.50 11.33
C LEU A 69 6.67 -3.25 12.57
N GLU A 70 5.79 -3.90 13.32
CA GLU A 70 6.18 -4.68 14.50
C GLU A 70 7.10 -5.85 14.12
N LYS A 71 6.76 -6.59 13.07
CA LYS A 71 7.60 -7.68 12.53
C LYS A 71 8.96 -7.15 12.07
N ALA A 72 8.97 -6.04 11.33
CA ALA A 72 10.21 -5.41 10.87
C ALA A 72 11.07 -4.93 12.04
N THR A 73 10.48 -4.23 13.01
CA THR A 73 11.15 -3.68 14.19
C THR A 73 11.84 -4.78 14.99
N LYS A 74 11.14 -5.90 15.24
CA LYS A 74 11.69 -7.10 15.88
C LYS A 74 12.85 -7.70 15.08
N SER A 75 12.72 -7.76 13.75
CA SER A 75 13.78 -8.27 12.86
C SER A 75 15.02 -7.39 12.82
N TYR A 76 14.88 -6.07 12.93
CA TYR A 76 16.00 -5.12 12.94
C TYR A 76 16.66 -4.99 14.32
N GLY A 77 16.15 -5.69 15.35
CA GLY A 77 16.74 -5.69 16.69
C GLY A 77 16.42 -4.45 17.53
N TYR A 78 15.43 -3.65 17.12
CA TYR A 78 14.87 -2.62 17.99
C TYR A 78 14.04 -3.32 19.09
N VAL A 79 14.55 -3.29 20.33
CA VAL A 79 13.79 -3.73 21.52
C VAL A 79 12.50 -2.92 21.64
N GLU A 80 11.39 -3.59 22.01
CA GLU A 80 10.09 -2.95 22.30
C GLU A 80 10.28 -1.84 23.35
N GLY A 81 10.55 -0.62 22.87
CA GLY A 81 10.34 0.59 23.64
C GLY A 81 8.83 0.76 23.71
N SER A 82 8.29 0.61 24.91
CA SER A 82 6.88 0.80 25.25
C SER A 82 6.31 1.98 24.47
N ILE A 83 5.54 1.72 23.42
CA ILE A 83 4.66 2.73 22.87
C ILE A 83 3.51 2.80 23.88
N ASP A 84 3.63 3.70 24.85
CA ASP A 84 2.51 4.14 25.66
C ASP A 84 1.52 4.86 24.72
N VAL A 85 0.69 4.09 24.02
CA VAL A 85 -0.44 4.61 23.22
C VAL A 85 -1.67 4.93 24.08
N LEU A 86 -1.56 4.85 25.41
CA LEU A 86 -2.63 5.24 26.34
C LEU A 86 -2.14 6.29 27.32
N GLY A 87 -1.95 7.49 26.78
CA GLY A 87 -1.70 8.72 27.53
C GLY A 87 -2.84 9.75 27.47
N ARG A 88 -4.05 9.36 27.04
CA ARG A 88 -5.34 10.04 27.30
C ARG A 88 -6.49 9.05 27.22
#